data_AF-A0A679JE56-F1
#
_entry.id   AF-A0A679JE56-F1
#
_cell.length_a   1.000
_cell.length_b   1.000
_cell.length_c   1.000
_cell.angle_alpha   90.00
_cell.angle_beta   90.00
_cell.angle_gamma   90.00
#
_symmetry.space_group_name_H-M   'P 1'
#
loop_
_entity.id
_entity.type
_entity.pdbx_description
1 polymer ?
#
loop_
_entity_poly.entity_id
_entity_poly.type
_entity_poly.pdbx_seq_one_letter_code
_entity_poly.pdbx_strand_id
1 'polypeptide(L)'
;MRDFLYYSLMLLLGIAWYMYGQRLLRKGHRDENDELTKGPLGPFGLVMTAVITCCLLFALLRAAIRREISCLGKACHGQLYTLAENAGDYWSNMFFLLWMVLGLGYAIYVTLRIWFRN
;
A
#
# COMPACT_ATOMS: atom_id res chain seq x y z
N MET A 1 18.42 16.41 -3.09
CA MET A 1 17.44 16.58 -4.20
C MET A 1 16.73 15.29 -4.57
N ARG A 2 17.44 14.16 -4.72
CA ARG A 2 16.82 12.87 -5.07
C ARG A 2 15.74 12.41 -4.09
N ASP A 3 15.99 12.53 -2.78
CA ASP A 3 15.03 12.08 -1.76
C ASP A 3 13.75 12.93 -1.76
N PHE A 4 13.89 14.26 -1.90
CA PHE A 4 12.75 15.16 -2.05
C PHE A 4 11.89 14.81 -3.28
N LEU A 5 12.55 14.50 -4.41
CA LEU A 5 11.85 14.08 -5.63
C LEU A 5 11.17 12.71 -5.44
N TYR A 6 11.82 11.76 -4.76
CA TYR A 6 11.27 10.44 -4.46
C TYR A 6 10.03 10.52 -3.56
N TYR A 7 10.09 11.24 -2.44
CA TYR A 7 8.97 11.36 -1.52
C TYR A 7 7.81 12.18 -2.12
N SER A 8 8.10 13.22 -2.91
CA SER A 8 7.06 13.97 -3.61
C SER A 8 6.37 13.12 -4.68
N LEU A 9 7.10 12.31 -5.45
CA LEU A 9 6.53 11.33 -6.38
C LEU A 9 5.64 10.30 -5.67
N MET A 10 6.06 9.77 -4.51
CA MET A 10 5.21 8.86 -3.73
C MET A 10 3.91 9.53 -3.29
N LEU A 11 3.96 10.77 -2.83
CA LEU A 11 2.75 11.51 -2.44
C LEU A 11 1.83 11.75 -3.63
N LEU A 12 2.38 12.14 -4.79
CA LEU A 12 1.60 12.31 -6.03
C LEU A 12 0.96 11.00 -6.48
N LEU A 13 1.69 9.88 -6.42
CA LEU A 13 1.16 8.56 -6.70
C LEU A 13 0.02 8.21 -5.75
N GLY A 14 0.18 8.52 -4.46
CA GLY A 14 -0.85 8.37 -3.44
C GLY A 14 -2.12 9.14 -3.75
N ILE A 15 -1.99 10.41 -4.13
CA ILE A 15 -3.12 11.27 -4.51
C ILE A 15 -3.80 10.72 -5.76
N ALA A 16 -3.03 10.31 -6.77
CA ALA A 16 -3.57 9.71 -7.99
C ALA A 16 -4.35 8.42 -7.70
N TRP A 17 -3.80 7.55 -6.85
CA TRP A 17 -4.45 6.30 -6.41
C TRP A 17 -5.73 6.57 -5.63
N TYR A 18 -5.70 7.55 -4.71
CA TYR A 18 -6.86 7.98 -3.96
C TYR A 18 -7.96 8.49 -4.89
N MET A 19 -7.63 9.43 -5.80
CA MET A 19 -8.57 9.98 -6.77
C MET A 19 -9.16 8.89 -7.68
N TYR A 20 -8.35 7.93 -8.12
CA TYR A 20 -8.81 6.78 -8.90
C TYR A 20 -9.85 5.96 -8.13
N GLY A 21 -9.55 5.59 -6.88
CA GLY A 21 -10.49 4.86 -6.03
C GLY A 21 -11.77 5.65 -5.75
N GLN A 22 -11.68 6.97 -5.53
CA GLN A 22 -12.85 7.83 -5.33
C GLN A 22 -13.71 7.91 -6.59
N ARG A 23 -13.11 8.00 -7.79
CA ARG A 23 -13.86 7.97 -9.05
C ARG A 23 -14.60 6.65 -9.24
N LEU A 24 -13.96 5.52 -8.90
CA LEU A 24 -14.61 4.20 -8.91
C LEU A 24 -15.78 4.13 -7.93
N LEU A 25 -15.62 4.63 -6.71
CA LEU A 25 -16.69 4.65 -5.70
C LEU A 25 -17.87 5.55 -6.09
N ARG A 26 -17.62 6.61 -6.87
CA ARG A 26 -18.66 7.51 -7.40
C ARG A 26 -19.46 6.91 -8.55
N LYS A 27 -18.94 5.93 -9.29
CA LYS A 27 -19.72 5.24 -10.33
C LYS A 27 -20.93 4.55 -9.71
N GLY A 28 -22.11 4.61 -10.33
CA GLY A 28 -23.33 3.94 -9.86
C GLY A 28 -23.22 2.41 -9.83
N HIS A 29 -24.25 1.68 -9.40
CA HIS A 29 -24.20 0.21 -9.28
C HIS A 29 -23.89 -0.47 -10.63
N ARG A 30 -24.42 0.08 -11.73
CA ARG A 30 -24.10 -0.32 -13.10
C ARG A 30 -23.22 0.72 -13.79
N ASP A 31 -22.26 0.23 -14.57
CA ASP A 31 -21.38 1.03 -15.43
C ASP A 31 -22.09 1.40 -16.75
N GLU A 32 -21.46 2.23 -17.59
CA GLU A 32 -22.01 2.71 -18.88
C GLU A 32 -22.41 1.58 -19.85
N ASN A 33 -21.86 0.37 -19.67
CA ASN A 33 -22.16 -0.82 -20.46
C ASN A 33 -23.23 -1.73 -19.82
N ASP A 34 -23.96 -1.25 -18.81
CA ASP A 34 -24.97 -1.99 -18.02
C ASP A 34 -24.39 -3.18 -17.19
N GLU A 35 -23.06 -3.29 -17.09
CA GLU A 35 -22.38 -4.26 -16.24
C GLU A 35 -22.27 -3.79 -14.78
N LEU A 36 -22.21 -4.74 -13.84
CA LEU A 36 -21.87 -4.46 -12.43
C LEU A 36 -20.51 -3.76 -12.34
N THR A 37 -20.43 -2.66 -11.59
CA THR A 37 -19.16 -1.95 -11.38
C THR A 37 -18.14 -2.88 -10.73
N LYS A 38 -17.05 -3.17 -11.45
CA LYS A 38 -15.99 -4.06 -10.96
C LYS A 38 -15.02 -3.26 -10.09
N GLY A 39 -14.68 -3.80 -8.93
CA GLY A 39 -13.61 -3.27 -8.09
C GLY A 39 -12.23 -3.45 -8.74
N PRO A 40 -11.20 -2.75 -8.25
CA PRO A 40 -9.84 -2.86 -8.79
C PRO A 40 -9.25 -4.27 -8.62
N LEU A 41 -9.77 -5.06 -7.69
CA LEU A 41 -9.36 -6.44 -7.43
C LEU A 41 -10.50 -7.40 -7.75
N GLY A 42 -10.19 -8.50 -8.45
CA GLY A 42 -11.09 -9.66 -8.53
C GLY A 42 -11.06 -10.50 -7.24
N PRO A 43 -11.88 -11.56 -7.11
CA PRO A 43 -11.96 -12.38 -5.89
C PRO A 43 -10.62 -12.96 -5.43
N PHE A 44 -9.89 -13.60 -6.35
CA PHE A 44 -8.55 -14.13 -6.06
C PHE A 44 -7.54 -13.01 -5.76
N GLY A 45 -7.63 -11.89 -6.49
CA GLY A 45 -6.80 -10.71 -6.26
C GLY A 45 -7.02 -10.12 -4.86
N LEU A 46 -8.26 -10.11 -4.38
CA LEU A 46 -8.62 -9.63 -3.05
C LEU A 46 -8.02 -10.50 -1.95
N VAL A 47 -8.13 -11.82 -2.05
CA VAL A 47 -7.54 -12.74 -1.05
C VAL A 47 -6.01 -12.60 -1.03
N MET A 48 -5.37 -12.61 -2.20
CA MET A 48 -3.91 -12.47 -2.28
C MET A 48 -3.42 -11.13 -1.73
N THR A 49 -4.08 -10.02 -2.10
CA THR A 49 -3.73 -8.70 -1.57
C THR A 49 -3.99 -8.59 -0.07
N ALA A 50 -5.07 -9.19 0.45
CA ALA A 50 -5.34 -9.21 1.89
C ALA A 50 -4.24 -9.95 2.68
N VAL A 51 -3.83 -11.13 2.20
CA VAL A 51 -2.72 -11.89 2.81
C VAL A 51 -1.42 -11.08 2.79
N ILE A 52 -1.05 -10.54 1.62
CA ILE A 52 0.17 -9.73 1.48
C ILE A 52 0.12 -8.50 2.40
N THR A 53 -1.01 -7.79 2.44
CA THR A 53 -1.18 -6.61 3.30
C THR A 53 -1.03 -6.97 4.76
N CYS A 54 -1.59 -8.11 5.19
CA CYS A 54 -1.47 -8.60 6.56
C CYS A 54 -0.01 -8.94 6.91
N CYS A 55 0.72 -9.64 6.03
CA CYS A 55 2.14 -9.92 6.22
C CYS A 55 2.99 -8.64 6.31
N LEU A 56 2.73 -7.66 5.44
CA LEU A 56 3.43 -6.38 5.46
C LEU A 56 3.12 -5.55 6.70
N LEU A 57 1.86 -5.54 7.14
CA LEU A 57 1.45 -4.87 8.38
C LEU A 57 2.12 -5.51 9.60
N PHE A 58 2.20 -6.84 9.65
CA PHE A 58 2.93 -7.53 10.70
C PHE A 58 4.42 -7.17 10.69
N ALA A 59 5.06 -7.14 9.52
CA ALA A 59 6.46 -6.73 9.39
C ALA A 59 6.68 -5.28 9.84
N LEU A 60 5.78 -4.37 9.48
CA LEU A 60 5.79 -2.96 9.89
C LEU A 60 5.67 -2.82 11.41
N LEU A 61 4.70 -3.49 12.04
CA LEU A 61 4.50 -3.49 13.49
C LEU A 61 5.70 -4.08 14.22
N ARG A 62 6.22 -5.21 13.72
CA ARG A 62 7.42 -5.85 14.26
C ARG A 62 8.63 -4.92 14.18
N ALA A 63 8.82 -4.24 13.06
CA ALA A 63 9.91 -3.29 12.88
C ALA A 63 9.78 -2.09 13.82
N ALA A 64 8.57 -1.55 13.99
CA ALA A 64 8.30 -0.47 14.92
C ALA A 64 8.59 -0.86 16.38
N ILE A 65 8.22 -2.07 16.80
CA ILE A 65 8.45 -2.57 18.17
C ILE A 65 9.93 -2.88 18.40
N ARG A 66 10.58 -3.58 17.47
CA ARG A 66 11.99 -4.00 17.60
C ARG A 66 12.98 -2.90 17.27
N ARG A 67 12.55 -1.80 16.64
CA ARG A 67 13.40 -0.71 16.13
C ARG A 67 14.48 -1.22 15.16
N GLU A 68 14.17 -2.31 14.48
CA GLU A 68 15.03 -3.01 13.53
C GLU A 68 14.22 -3.36 12.29
N ILE A 69 14.77 -3.08 11.11
CA ILE A 69 14.13 -3.41 9.84
C ILE A 69 15.14 -4.08 8.92
N SER A 70 14.75 -5.22 8.34
CA SER A 70 15.51 -5.84 7.25
C SER A 70 15.43 -4.93 6.03
N CYS A 71 16.54 -4.71 5.34
CA CYS A 71 16.54 -3.88 4.14
C CYS A 71 15.58 -4.42 3.07
N LEU A 72 14.72 -3.56 2.55
CA LEU A 72 13.71 -3.89 1.54
C LEU A 72 14.17 -3.36 0.17
N GLY A 73 14.95 -4.16 -0.57
CA GLY A 73 15.40 -3.78 -1.91
C GLY A 73 16.28 -4.83 -2.58
N LYS A 74 16.34 -4.82 -3.92
CA LYS A 74 17.14 -5.77 -4.73
C LYS A 74 18.65 -5.69 -4.47
N ALA A 75 19.13 -4.57 -3.90
CA ALA A 75 20.55 -4.34 -3.63
C ALA A 75 20.97 -4.77 -2.21
N CYS A 76 20.06 -5.30 -1.39
CA CYS A 76 20.35 -5.62 -0.01
C CYS A 76 20.33 -7.13 0.28
N HIS A 77 21.46 -7.64 0.74
CA HIS A 77 21.64 -9.04 1.17
C HIS A 77 21.06 -9.31 2.58
N GLY A 78 19.83 -8.85 2.87
CA GLY A 78 19.18 -9.10 4.15
C GLY A 78 19.85 -8.42 5.36
N GLN A 79 20.60 -7.34 5.12
CA GLN A 79 21.19 -6.53 6.20
C GLN A 79 20.09 -5.93 7.10
N LEU A 80 20.36 -5.90 8.41
CA LEU A 80 19.49 -5.33 9.42
C LEU A 80 19.88 -3.87 9.66
N TYR A 81 18.93 -2.96 9.52
CA TYR A 81 19.08 -1.56 9.90
C TYR A 81 18.42 -1.32 11.25
N THR A 82 19.21 -0.83 12.20
CA THR A 82 18.74 -0.43 13.53
C THR A 82 18.46 1.08 13.53
N LEU A 83 17.49 1.52 14.33
CA LEU A 83 17.23 2.95 14.53
C LEU A 83 18.44 3.68 15.12
N ALA A 84 19.26 2.99 15.92
CA ALA A 84 20.38 3.57 16.66
C ALA A 84 21.60 3.85 15.75
N GLU A 85 21.90 2.95 14.82
CA GLU A 85 23.08 3.09 13.95
C GLU A 85 22.72 3.76 12.63
N ASN A 86 21.56 3.43 12.04
CA ASN A 86 21.18 3.80 10.68
C ASN A 86 19.76 4.39 10.64
N ALA A 87 19.55 5.50 11.35
CA ALA A 87 18.23 6.14 11.49
C ALA A 87 17.59 6.51 10.13
N GLY A 88 18.38 7.04 9.18
CA GLY A 88 17.86 7.44 7.86
C GLY A 88 17.32 6.25 7.05
N ASP A 89 18.12 5.20 6.92
CA ASP A 89 17.72 3.99 6.17
C ASP A 89 16.58 3.25 6.85
N TYR A 90 16.58 3.22 8.19
CA TYR A 90 15.47 2.67 8.98
C TYR A 90 14.15 3.35 8.63
N TRP A 91 14.10 4.69 8.67
CA TRP A 91 12.88 5.45 8.41
C TRP A 91 12.44 5.38 6.95
N SER A 92 13.37 5.34 6.00
CA SER A 92 13.07 5.15 4.58
C SER A 92 12.35 3.81 4.33
N ASN A 93 12.90 2.71 4.87
CA ASN A 93 12.29 1.38 4.75
C ASN A 93 10.92 1.31 5.48
N MET A 94 10.82 1.90 6.66
CA MET A 94 9.55 2.01 7.41
C MET A 94 8.49 2.77 6.64
N PHE A 95 8.85 3.91 6.04
CA PHE A 95 7.95 4.73 5.24
C PHE A 95 7.47 3.98 4.00
N PHE A 96 8.37 3.26 3.32
CA PHE A 96 8.01 2.42 2.18
C PHE A 96 7.02 1.30 2.57
N LEU A 97 7.28 0.57 3.66
CA LEU A 97 6.36 -0.46 4.16
C LEU A 97 4.99 0.12 4.49
N LEU A 98 4.97 1.25 5.20
CA LEU A 98 3.73 1.95 5.54
C LEU A 98 2.95 2.30 4.27
N TRP A 99 3.63 2.82 3.25
CA TRP A 99 3.00 3.13 1.97
C TRP A 99 2.40 1.90 1.29
N MET A 100 3.14 0.78 1.25
CA MET A 100 2.63 -0.46 0.65
C MET A 100 1.38 -0.96 1.38
N VAL A 101 1.38 -0.93 2.72
CA VAL A 101 0.23 -1.31 3.53
C VAL A 101 -0.97 -0.40 3.26
N LEU A 102 -0.77 0.92 3.22
CA LEU A 102 -1.85 1.88 2.95
C LEU A 102 -2.42 1.74 1.54
N GLY A 103 -1.55 1.59 0.53
CA GLY A 103 -1.96 1.46 -0.87
C GLY A 103 -2.78 0.19 -1.12
N LEU A 104 -2.31 -0.95 -0.62
CA LEU A 104 -3.02 -2.23 -0.73
C LEU A 104 -4.29 -2.25 0.13
N GLY A 105 -4.23 -1.73 1.36
CA GLY A 105 -5.39 -1.60 2.24
C GLY A 105 -6.49 -0.75 1.61
N TYR A 106 -6.13 0.35 0.94
CA TYR A 106 -7.10 1.17 0.20
C TYR A 106 -7.70 0.42 -1.00
N ALA A 107 -6.91 -0.38 -1.73
CA ALA A 107 -7.42 -1.19 -2.83
C ALA A 107 -8.45 -2.23 -2.35
N ILE A 108 -8.17 -2.88 -1.22
CA ILE A 108 -9.09 -3.82 -0.55
C ILE A 108 -10.36 -3.07 -0.14
N TYR A 109 -10.22 -1.91 0.53
CA TYR A 109 -11.35 -1.08 0.96
C TYR A 109 -12.26 -0.69 -0.21
N VAL A 110 -11.70 -0.16 -1.30
CA VAL A 110 -12.47 0.25 -2.48
C VAL A 110 -13.21 -0.96 -3.08
N THR A 111 -12.53 -2.10 -3.20
CA THR A 111 -13.14 -3.33 -3.74
C THR A 111 -14.31 -3.80 -2.89
N LEU A 112 -14.13 -3.92 -1.58
CA LEU A 112 -15.18 -4.35 -0.65
C LEU A 112 -16.36 -3.37 -0.66
N ARG A 113 -16.10 -2.07 -0.68
CA ARG A 113 -17.15 -1.04 -0.74
C ARG A 113 -17.98 -1.12 -2.01
N ILE A 114 -17.39 -1.48 -3.14
CA ILE A 114 -18.12 -1.65 -4.41
C ILE A 114 -18.95 -2.94 -4.37
N TRP A 115 -18.38 -4.04 -3.88
CA TRP A 115 -19.03 -5.34 -3.86
C TRP A 115 -20.21 -5.43 -2.89
N PHE A 116 -20.07 -4.82 -1.71
CA PHE A 116 -21.12 -4.78 -0.69
C PHE A 116 -22.02 -3.54 -0.81
N ARG A 117 -22.03 -2.88 -1.96
CA ARG A 117 -22.94 -1.77 -2.23
C ARG A 117 -24.31 -2.32 -2.65
N ASN A 118 -25.20 -2.45 -1.66
CA ASN A 118 -26.63 -2.66 -1.88
C ASN A 118 -27.25 -1.50 -2.65
#